data_AF-A0A9J6GZD9-F1
#
_entry.id   AF-A0A9J6GZD9-F1
#
_cell.length_a   1.000
_cell.length_b   1.000
_cell.length_c   1.000
_cell.angle_alpha   90.00
_cell.angle_beta   90.00
_cell.angle_gamma   90.00
#
_symmetry.space_group_name_H-M   'P 1'
#
loop_
_entity.id
_entity.type
_entity.pdbx_description
1 polymer ?
#
loop_
_entity_poly.entity_id
_entity_poly.type
_entity_poly.pdbx_seq_one_letter_code
_entity_poly.pdbx_strand_id
1 'polypeptide(L)'
;MRRSNLFLSLAKGGLGLVNVEVKLKVQRYLFFRRQNRPLMLNSFAKLGCGFLRDWLEDAGVGPRSRVLKFYRELEQAVRFFEERFSRDYLMEVKRKSLYWDTIDMLFPAPLYRSRMDSTLVSDVLKRLPRLPVKVAVKDFFIRFHVEVLPVKPWLAKQRFLCSVVNQL
;
A
#
# COMPACT_ATOMS: atom_id res chain seq x y z
N MET A 1 -16.28 -2.27 11.02
CA MET A 1 -15.66 -3.23 10.08
C MET A 1 -14.98 -2.45 8.96
N ARG A 2 -13.64 -2.48 8.89
CA ARG A 2 -12.86 -1.78 7.85
C ARG A 2 -12.90 -2.61 6.56
N ARG A 3 -13.21 -1.98 5.44
CA ARG A 3 -13.22 -2.58 4.09
C ARG A 3 -11.78 -2.73 3.60
N SER A 4 -11.00 -3.62 4.21
CA SER A 4 -9.58 -3.89 3.91
C SER A 4 -9.35 -4.46 2.52
N ASN A 5 -10.36 -5.10 1.95
CA ASN A 5 -10.33 -5.89 0.73
C ASN A 5 -10.36 -5.09 -0.58
N LEU A 6 -10.36 -3.75 -0.53
CA LEU A 6 -10.32 -2.91 -1.73
C LEU A 6 -9.03 -3.08 -2.53
N PHE A 7 -7.91 -3.26 -1.83
CA PHE A 7 -6.57 -3.34 -2.43
C PHE A 7 -6.20 -4.75 -2.89
N LEU A 8 -6.96 -5.77 -2.49
CA LEU A 8 -6.78 -7.14 -2.96
C LEU A 8 -7.01 -7.20 -4.47
N SER A 9 -6.29 -8.11 -5.13
CA SER A 9 -6.48 -8.35 -6.56
C SER A 9 -7.90 -8.81 -6.89
N LEU A 10 -8.35 -8.57 -8.12
CA LEU A 10 -9.63 -9.07 -8.64
C LEU A 10 -9.73 -10.60 -8.50
N ALA A 11 -8.63 -11.32 -8.74
CA ALA A 11 -8.56 -12.78 -8.59
C ALA A 11 -8.78 -13.25 -7.13
N LYS A 12 -8.58 -12.37 -6.15
CA LYS A 12 -8.80 -12.63 -4.73
C LYS A 12 -10.10 -11.99 -4.21
N GLY A 13 -10.98 -11.53 -5.10
CA GLY A 13 -12.27 -10.93 -4.75
C GLY A 13 -12.19 -9.49 -4.22
N GLY A 14 -11.05 -8.82 -4.44
CA GLY A 14 -10.90 -7.37 -4.22
C GLY A 14 -11.22 -6.54 -5.46
N LEU A 15 -10.99 -5.23 -5.40
CA LEU A 15 -11.19 -4.31 -6.53
C LEU A 15 -9.91 -4.04 -7.33
N GLY A 16 -8.76 -4.59 -6.89
CA GLY A 16 -7.47 -4.36 -7.52
C GLY A 16 -7.00 -2.90 -7.42
N LEU A 17 -7.50 -2.13 -6.44
CA LEU A 17 -7.07 -0.76 -6.26
C LEU A 17 -5.60 -0.69 -5.84
N VAL A 18 -4.91 0.33 -6.32
CA VAL A 18 -3.51 0.55 -5.96
C VAL A 18 -3.45 1.20 -4.57
N ASN A 19 -2.76 0.54 -3.64
CA ASN A 19 -2.42 1.17 -2.38
C ASN A 19 -1.16 2.02 -2.59
N VAL A 20 -1.33 3.35 -2.64
CA VAL A 20 -0.25 4.31 -2.90
C VAL A 20 0.79 4.28 -1.79
N GLU A 21 0.38 4.13 -0.53
CA GLU A 21 1.30 4.08 0.60
C GLU A 21 2.23 2.86 0.52
N VAL A 22 1.68 1.67 0.31
CA VAL A 22 2.46 0.44 0.13
C VAL A 22 3.37 0.55 -1.09
N LYS A 23 2.85 1.09 -2.20
CA LYS A 23 3.63 1.29 -3.43
C LYS A 23 4.82 2.23 -3.22
N LEU A 24 4.62 3.32 -2.47
CA LEU A 24 5.70 4.24 -2.10
C LEU A 24 6.73 3.54 -1.22
N LYS A 25 6.32 2.82 -0.17
CA LYS A 25 7.25 2.07 0.70
C LYS A 25 8.08 1.07 -0.10
N VAL A 26 7.46 0.27 -0.97
CA VAL A 26 8.15 -0.67 -1.86
C VAL A 26 9.19 0.05 -2.73
N GLN A 27 8.84 1.21 -3.28
CA GLN A 27 9.76 2.00 -4.10
C GLN A 27 10.95 2.51 -3.28
N ARG A 28 10.70 3.06 -2.08
CA ARG A 28 11.73 3.56 -1.16
C ARG A 28 12.68 2.45 -0.72
N TYR A 29 12.13 1.30 -0.31
CA TYR A 29 12.92 0.15 0.09
C TYR A 29 13.83 -0.38 -1.03
N LEU A 30 13.27 -0.59 -2.23
CA LEU A 30 14.06 -1.08 -3.36
C LEU A 30 15.08 -0.07 -3.85
N PHE A 31 14.81 1.22 -3.69
CA PHE A 31 15.78 2.26 -3.98
C PHE A 31 16.97 2.14 -3.02
N PHE A 32 16.73 2.02 -1.72
CA PHE A 32 17.78 1.82 -0.72
C PHE A 32 18.57 0.53 -0.98
N ARG A 33 17.89 -0.60 -1.15
CA ARG A 33 18.51 -1.93 -1.36
C ARG A 33 19.42 -2.00 -2.59
N ARG A 34 19.07 -1.31 -3.68
CA ARG A 34 19.82 -1.38 -4.95
C ARG A 34 21.01 -0.43 -4.99
N GLN A 35 21.18 0.39 -3.96
CA GLN A 35 22.09 1.51 -4.03
C GLN A 35 23.51 1.09 -3.63
N ASN A 36 24.37 0.89 -4.62
CA ASN A 36 25.80 0.63 -4.40
C ASN A 36 26.73 1.71 -5.00
N ARG A 37 26.16 2.80 -5.55
CA ARG A 37 26.99 3.88 -6.10
C ARG A 37 27.57 4.75 -4.98
N PRO A 38 28.86 5.12 -5.04
CA PRO A 38 29.55 5.83 -3.97
C PRO A 38 28.91 7.20 -3.65
N LEU A 39 28.43 7.93 -4.65
CA LEU A 39 27.76 9.23 -4.45
C LEU A 39 26.52 9.15 -3.56
N MET A 40 25.72 8.09 -3.73
CA MET A 40 24.51 7.91 -2.95
C MET A 40 24.80 7.37 -1.56
N LEU A 41 25.79 6.48 -1.41
CA LEU A 41 26.27 6.03 -0.10
C LEU A 41 26.79 7.24 0.71
N ASN A 42 27.56 8.13 0.08
CA ASN A 42 27.99 9.39 0.68
C ASN A 42 26.81 10.30 1.05
N SER A 43 25.76 10.33 0.23
CA SER A 43 24.55 11.08 0.53
C SER A 43 23.78 10.49 1.71
N PHE A 44 23.68 9.16 1.81
CA PHE A 44 23.10 8.47 2.96
C PHE A 44 23.90 8.75 4.24
N ALA A 45 25.23 8.70 4.15
CA ALA A 45 26.13 8.99 5.26
C ALA A 45 26.07 10.46 5.70
N LYS A 46 25.99 11.43 4.79
CA LYS A 46 26.03 12.86 5.15
C LYS A 46 24.66 13.45 5.48
N LEU A 47 23.63 13.09 4.72
CA LEU A 47 22.30 13.69 4.82
C LEU A 47 21.29 12.79 5.55
N GLY A 48 21.52 11.47 5.54
CA GLY A 48 20.64 10.47 6.14
C GLY A 48 21.13 9.91 7.48
N CYS A 49 22.27 10.36 8.00
CA CYS A 49 22.93 9.79 9.19
C CYS A 49 22.07 9.71 10.45
N GLY A 50 21.06 10.57 10.57
CA GLY A 50 20.14 10.55 11.71
C GLY A 50 19.12 9.42 11.66
N PHE A 51 18.83 8.86 10.48
CA PHE A 51 17.78 7.87 10.27
C PHE A 51 18.30 6.53 9.73
N LEU A 52 19.38 6.53 8.95
CA LEU A 52 19.90 5.35 8.25
C LEU A 52 21.14 4.74 8.91
N ARG A 53 21.51 5.20 10.11
CA ARG A 53 22.73 4.79 10.81
C ARG A 53 22.82 3.28 11.02
N ASP A 54 21.70 2.65 11.36
CA ASP A 54 21.63 1.22 11.69
C ASP A 54 22.00 0.32 10.49
N TRP A 55 21.99 0.86 9.26
CA TRP A 55 22.29 0.13 8.02
C TRP A 55 23.52 0.66 7.27
N LEU A 56 24.26 1.62 7.82
CA LEU A 56 25.46 2.18 7.20
C LEU A 56 26.68 2.00 8.13
N GLU A 57 27.62 1.15 7.72
CA GLU A 57 28.80 0.79 8.51
C GLU A 57 29.80 1.95 8.72
N ASP A 58 29.85 2.92 7.79
CA ASP A 58 30.79 4.06 7.79
C ASP A 58 30.10 5.44 7.85
N ALA A 59 28.96 5.56 8.53
CA ALA A 59 28.34 6.88 8.73
C ALA A 59 29.16 7.72 9.72
N GLY A 60 30.23 8.36 9.22
CA GLY A 60 31.00 9.35 9.95
C GLY A 60 30.08 10.35 10.65
N VAL A 61 30.45 10.73 11.88
CA VAL A 61 29.67 11.64 12.74
C VAL A 61 29.71 13.06 12.14
N GLY A 62 28.93 13.27 11.07
CA GLY A 62 28.79 14.56 10.41
C GLY A 62 27.73 15.42 11.11
N PRO A 63 27.84 16.76 11.02
CA PRO A 63 26.88 17.68 11.61
C PRO A 63 25.47 17.39 11.07
N ARG A 64 24.47 17.43 11.97
CA ARG A 64 23.06 17.20 11.66
C ARG A 64 22.57 18.23 10.63
N SER A 65 22.65 17.89 9.35
CA SER A 65 22.03 18.68 8.28
C SER A 65 20.51 18.66 8.42
N ARG A 66 19.80 19.66 7.89
CA ARG A 66 18.32 19.67 7.85
C ARG A 66 17.87 18.42 7.09
N VAL A 67 17.43 17.42 7.84
CA VAL A 67 17.18 16.10 7.27
C VAL A 67 16.01 16.17 6.30
N LEU A 68 16.25 15.77 5.06
CA LEU A 68 15.20 15.71 4.05
C LEU A 68 14.17 14.64 4.46
N LYS A 69 12.88 14.95 4.35
CA LYS A 69 11.77 14.02 4.62
C LYS A 69 11.96 12.66 3.93
N PHE A 70 12.61 12.68 2.76
CA PHE A 70 12.99 11.50 2.00
C PHE A 70 13.78 10.44 2.80
N TYR A 71 14.76 10.83 3.62
CA TYR A 71 15.56 9.86 4.38
C TYR A 71 14.76 9.23 5.52
N ARG A 72 13.83 9.99 6.11
CA ARG A 72 12.87 9.46 7.08
C ARG A 72 11.92 8.45 6.43
N GLU A 73 11.45 8.73 5.21
CA GLU A 73 10.63 7.78 4.45
C GLU A 73 11.40 6.50 4.09
N LEU A 74 12.71 6.60 3.84
CA LEU A 74 13.57 5.43 3.60
C LEU A 74 13.68 4.56 4.86
N GLU A 75 14.04 5.14 5.99
CA GLU A 75 14.11 4.42 7.28
C GLU A 75 12.77 3.75 7.60
N GLN A 76 11.66 4.49 7.49
CA GLN A 76 10.33 3.96 7.74
C GLN A 76 9.98 2.80 6.79
N ALA A 77 10.39 2.87 5.53
CA ALA A 77 10.17 1.78 4.59
C ALA A 77 11.03 0.55 4.93
N VAL A 78 12.31 0.75 5.27
CA VAL A 78 13.23 -0.35 5.63
C VAL A 78 12.74 -1.07 6.87
N ARG A 79 12.48 -0.35 7.98
CA ARG A 79 11.92 -0.96 9.21
C ARG A 79 10.61 -1.67 8.95
N PHE A 80 9.71 -1.05 8.18
CA PHE A 80 8.42 -1.64 7.86
C PHE A 80 8.54 -3.03 7.21
N PHE A 81 9.53 -3.23 6.32
CA PHE A 81 9.74 -4.51 5.67
C PHE A 81 10.54 -5.50 6.53
N GLU A 82 11.57 -5.06 7.24
CA GLU A 82 12.36 -5.93 8.13
C GLU A 82 11.53 -6.50 9.28
N GLU A 83 10.54 -5.76 9.78
CA GLU A 83 9.58 -6.26 10.78
C GLU A 83 8.64 -7.36 10.26
N ARG A 84 8.51 -7.50 8.93
CA ARG A 84 7.44 -8.29 8.30
C ARG A 84 7.94 -9.46 7.46
N PHE A 85 9.15 -9.36 6.94
CA PHE A 85 9.73 -10.34 6.03
C PHE A 85 11.15 -10.72 6.47
N SER A 86 11.56 -11.94 6.17
CA SER A 86 12.94 -12.38 6.41
C SER A 86 13.92 -11.63 5.53
N ARG A 87 15.16 -11.46 6.02
CA ARG A 87 16.23 -10.80 5.28
C ARG A 87 16.53 -11.48 3.94
N ASP A 88 16.55 -12.81 3.92
CA ASP A 88 16.81 -13.60 2.71
C ASP A 88 15.79 -13.31 1.61
N TYR A 89 14.50 -13.31 1.96
CA TYR A 89 13.42 -12.95 1.03
C TYR A 89 13.59 -11.51 0.53
N LEU A 90 13.88 -10.58 1.45
CA LEU A 90 14.01 -9.17 1.13
C LEU A 90 15.18 -8.85 0.19
N MET A 91 16.23 -9.67 0.17
CA MET A 91 17.34 -9.50 -0.77
C MET A 91 16.97 -9.89 -2.20
N GLU A 92 16.24 -11.00 -2.37
CA GLU A 92 15.95 -11.59 -3.69
C GLU A 92 14.67 -11.05 -4.35
N VAL A 93 13.72 -10.58 -3.54
CA VAL A 93 12.36 -10.28 -4.02
C VAL A 93 12.33 -9.20 -5.13
N LYS A 94 11.44 -9.41 -6.11
CA LYS A 94 11.12 -8.45 -7.19
C LYS A 94 10.07 -7.44 -6.73
N ARG A 95 10.06 -6.24 -7.33
CA ARG A 95 9.12 -5.15 -7.00
C ARG A 95 7.65 -5.56 -6.98
N LYS A 96 7.21 -6.28 -8.01
CA LYS A 96 5.80 -6.69 -8.14
C LYS A 96 5.41 -7.70 -7.05
N SER A 97 6.28 -8.67 -6.78
CA SER A 97 6.07 -9.68 -5.73
C SER A 97 6.00 -9.02 -4.36
N LEU A 98 7.00 -8.21 -4.01
CA LEU A 98 7.03 -7.50 -2.72
C LEU A 98 5.76 -6.67 -2.48
N TYR A 99 5.26 -5.98 -3.51
CA TYR A 99 3.99 -5.25 -3.40
C TYR A 99 2.81 -6.16 -3.10
N TRP A 100 2.59 -7.20 -3.91
CA TRP A 100 1.42 -8.07 -3.73
C TRP A 100 1.47 -8.87 -2.43
N ASP A 101 2.65 -9.36 -2.06
CA ASP A 101 2.84 -10.11 -0.83
C ASP A 101 2.58 -9.20 0.40
N THR A 102 2.98 -7.93 0.33
CA THR A 102 2.65 -6.94 1.36
C THR A 102 1.14 -6.64 1.42
N ILE A 103 0.48 -6.53 0.27
CA ILE A 103 -0.97 -6.30 0.21
C ILE A 103 -1.71 -7.49 0.83
N ASP A 104 -1.31 -8.71 0.50
CA ASP A 104 -1.92 -9.92 1.02
C ASP A 104 -1.75 -10.03 2.54
N MET A 105 -0.57 -9.66 3.06
CA MET A 105 -0.29 -9.62 4.49
C MET A 105 -1.11 -8.56 5.23
N LEU A 106 -1.18 -7.33 4.70
CA LEU A 106 -1.86 -6.21 5.35
C LEU A 106 -3.39 -6.32 5.27
N PHE A 107 -3.90 -6.95 4.22
CA PHE A 107 -5.31 -7.00 3.90
C PHE A 107 -5.74 -8.45 3.65
N PRO A 108 -5.78 -9.29 4.69
CA PRO A 108 -6.20 -10.68 4.53
C PRO A 108 -7.61 -10.76 3.95
N ALA A 109 -7.89 -11.85 3.23
CA ALA A 109 -9.20 -12.10 2.67
C ALA A 109 -10.27 -12.11 3.78
N PRO A 110 -11.40 -11.41 3.63
CA PRO A 110 -12.42 -11.36 4.64
C PRO A 110 -13.06 -12.75 4.83
N LEU A 111 -13.05 -13.25 6.07
CA LEU A 111 -13.55 -14.60 6.44
C LEU A 111 -15.00 -14.85 6.00
N TYR A 112 -15.82 -13.80 5.91
CA TYR A 112 -17.24 -13.89 5.55
C TYR A 112 -17.51 -13.94 4.04
N ARG A 113 -16.48 -13.86 3.20
CA ARG A 113 -16.59 -14.24 1.79
C ARG A 113 -15.84 -15.55 1.64
N SER A 114 -16.58 -16.67 1.59
CA SER A 114 -15.93 -17.91 1.16
C SER A 114 -15.33 -17.64 -0.22
N ARG A 115 -14.06 -18.01 -0.37
CA ARG A 115 -13.47 -18.08 -1.69
C ARG A 115 -14.29 -19.14 -2.39
N MET A 116 -15.19 -18.74 -3.29
CA MET A 116 -15.95 -19.70 -4.10
C MET A 116 -14.91 -20.63 -4.69
N ASP A 117 -14.91 -21.88 -4.22
CA ASP A 117 -13.90 -22.85 -4.61
C ASP A 117 -13.87 -22.90 -6.14
N SER A 118 -12.68 -23.07 -6.70
CA SER A 118 -12.42 -23.14 -8.14
C SER A 118 -13.21 -24.24 -8.86
N THR A 119 -14.00 -25.02 -8.13
CA THR A 119 -14.93 -26.05 -8.57
C THR A 119 -16.25 -25.49 -9.10
N LEU A 120 -16.66 -24.26 -8.75
CA LEU A 120 -17.86 -23.64 -9.32
C LEU A 120 -17.51 -22.90 -10.61
N VAL A 121 -17.93 -23.51 -11.72
CA VAL A 121 -17.90 -23.09 -13.14
C VAL A 121 -18.72 -21.80 -13.39
N SER A 122 -18.56 -20.79 -12.54
CA SER A 122 -19.24 -19.50 -12.67
C SER A 122 -18.34 -18.53 -13.43
N ASP A 123 -18.29 -18.74 -14.74
CA ASP A 123 -17.71 -17.83 -15.72
C ASP A 123 -18.33 -16.41 -15.60
N VAL A 124 -19.56 -16.34 -15.08
CA VAL A 124 -20.35 -15.12 -14.89
C VAL A 124 -19.64 -14.08 -14.02
N LEU A 125 -19.13 -14.44 -12.84
CA LEU A 125 -18.46 -13.47 -11.95
C LEU A 125 -17.08 -13.03 -12.49
N LYS A 126 -16.42 -13.85 -13.30
CA LYS A 126 -15.17 -13.50 -14.00
C LYS A 126 -15.43 -12.60 -15.20
N ARG A 127 -16.57 -12.75 -15.87
CA ARG A 127 -17.03 -11.94 -17.01
C ARG A 127 -17.69 -10.63 -16.58
N LEU A 128 -18.31 -10.58 -15.40
CA LEU A 128 -19.02 -9.40 -14.89
C LEU A 128 -18.20 -8.09 -14.95
N PRO A 129 -16.90 -8.07 -14.59
CA PRO A 129 -16.07 -6.87 -14.69
C PRO A 129 -15.78 -6.46 -16.14
N ARG A 130 -15.79 -7.43 -17.08
CA ARG A 130 -15.56 -7.25 -18.51
C ARG A 130 -16.82 -6.84 -19.27
N LEU A 131 -17.99 -6.97 -18.66
CA LEU A 131 -19.23 -6.51 -19.26
C LEU A 131 -19.22 -4.97 -19.35
N PRO A 132 -19.70 -4.41 -20.48
CA PRO A 132 -19.85 -2.97 -20.65
C PRO A 132 -21.03 -2.49 -19.79
N VAL A 133 -20.79 -2.39 -18.49
CA VAL A 133 -21.71 -1.75 -17.55
C VAL A 133 -21.54 -0.24 -17.71
N LYS A 134 -22.65 0.48 -17.93
CA LYS A 134 -22.68 1.95 -17.98
C LYS A 134 -21.93 2.52 -16.77
N VAL A 135 -21.02 3.47 -17.00
CA VAL A 135 -20.17 4.04 -15.95
C VAL A 135 -20.99 4.55 -14.77
N ALA A 136 -22.15 5.18 -15.02
CA ALA A 136 -23.09 5.61 -14.00
C ALA A 136 -23.54 4.50 -13.03
N VAL A 137 -23.69 3.26 -13.51
CA VAL A 137 -24.09 2.11 -12.67
C VAL A 137 -22.90 1.62 -11.84
N LYS A 138 -21.68 1.60 -12.41
CA LYS A 138 -20.45 1.30 -11.65
C LYS A 138 -20.22 2.33 -10.54
N ASP A 139 -20.39 3.61 -10.86
CA ASP A 139 -20.28 4.71 -9.91
C ASP A 139 -21.35 4.62 -8.83
N PHE A 140 -22.57 4.26 -9.16
CA PHE A 140 -23.62 4.01 -8.17
C PHE A 140 -23.21 2.92 -7.18
N PHE A 141 -22.73 1.75 -7.64
CA PHE A 141 -22.33 0.67 -6.73
C PHE A 141 -21.10 1.02 -5.90
N ILE A 142 -20.13 1.74 -6.48
CA ILE A 142 -18.93 2.22 -5.77
C ILE A 142 -19.33 3.26 -4.73
N ARG A 143 -20.13 4.27 -5.08
CA ARG A 143 -20.64 5.28 -4.13
C ARG A 143 -21.53 4.64 -3.08
N PHE A 144 -22.40 3.71 -3.44
CA PHE A 144 -23.20 2.96 -2.47
C PHE A 144 -22.31 2.20 -1.48
N HIS A 145 -21.27 1.54 -1.97
CA HIS A 145 -20.30 0.87 -1.11
C HIS A 145 -19.49 1.88 -0.27
N VAL A 146 -18.98 2.96 -0.83
CA VAL A 146 -18.07 3.86 -0.12
C VAL A 146 -18.81 4.86 0.78
N GLU A 147 -20.01 5.29 0.40
CA GLU A 147 -20.75 6.39 1.04
C GLU A 147 -21.95 5.92 1.87
N VAL A 148 -22.67 4.85 1.46
CA VAL A 148 -23.97 4.49 2.05
C VAL A 148 -23.86 3.50 3.22
N LEU A 149 -22.76 2.75 3.31
CA LEU A 149 -22.54 1.77 4.38
C LEU A 149 -21.15 1.98 5.02
N PRO A 150 -20.98 2.18 6.34
CA PRO A 150 -21.55 3.11 7.31
C PRO A 150 -20.55 4.26 7.57
N VAL A 151 -20.07 4.94 6.52
CA VAL A 151 -19.03 5.96 6.65
C VAL A 151 -19.61 7.30 7.12
N LYS A 152 -20.81 7.69 6.65
CA LYS A 152 -21.49 8.92 7.10
C LYS A 152 -21.84 8.91 8.61
N PRO A 153 -22.42 7.85 9.19
CA PRO A 153 -22.67 7.78 10.63
C PRO A 153 -21.37 7.80 11.46
N TRP A 154 -20.30 7.17 10.96
CA TRP A 154 -18.99 7.15 11.63
C TRP A 154 -18.28 8.50 11.57
N LEU A 155 -18.32 9.21 10.43
CA LEU A 155 -17.76 10.57 10.27
C LEU A 155 -18.50 11.60 11.14
N ALA A 156 -19.84 11.51 11.21
CA ALA A 156 -20.65 12.32 12.12
C ALA A 156 -20.28 12.06 13.59
N LYS A 157 -20.06 10.79 13.98
CA LYS A 157 -19.59 10.40 15.32
C LYS A 157 -18.18 10.92 15.64
N GLN A 158 -17.33 11.14 14.63
CA GLN A 158 -15.97 11.68 14.76
C GLN A 158 -15.89 13.22 14.56
N ARG A 159 -17.03 13.92 14.49
CA ARG A 159 -17.14 15.39 14.31
C ARG A 159 -16.51 15.94 13.02
N PHE A 160 -16.47 15.16 11.94
CA PHE A 160 -16.14 15.68 10.62
C PHE A 160 -17.41 16.06 9.85
N LEU A 161 -17.54 17.34 9.47
CA LEU A 161 -18.62 17.85 8.62
C LEU A 161 -18.20 17.77 7.15
N CYS A 162 -18.88 16.94 6.37
CA CYS A 162 -18.81 17.00 4.91
C CYS A 162 -19.96 17.87 4.41
N SER A 163 -19.72 19.16 4.16
CA SER A 163 -20.61 19.98 3.35
C SER A 163 -20.42 19.58 1.89
N VAL A 164 -21.33 18.79 1.34
CA VAL A 164 -21.48 18.70 -0.12
C VAL A 164 -22.57 19.68 -0.49
N VAL A 165 -22.14 20.80 -1.06
CA VAL A 165 -23.01 21.73 -1.78
C VAL A 165 -23.57 20.97 -2.98
N ASN A 166 -24.87 20.72 -2.95
CA ASN A 166 -25.61 20.22 -4.11
C ASN A 166 -25.58 21.31 -5.19
N GLN A 167 -25.02 21.00 -6.36
CA GLN A 167 -25.37 21.70 -7.59
C GLN A 167 -26.12 20.70 -8.47
N LEU A 168 -27.37 21.08 -8.74
CA LEU A 168 -28.26 20.52 -9.76
C LEU A 168 -27.65 20.70 -11.16
#